data_AF-A0A5P9PXZ8-F1
#
_entry.id   AF-A0A5P9PXZ8-F1
#
_cell.length_a   1.000
_cell.length_b   1.000
_cell.length_c   1.000
_cell.angle_alpha   90.00
_cell.angle_beta   90.00
_cell.angle_gamma   90.00
#
_symmetry.space_group_name_H-M   'P 1'
#
loop_
_entity.id
_entity.type
_entity.pdbx_description
1 polymer ?
#
loop_
_entity_poly.entity_id
_entity_poly.type
_entity_poly.pdbx_seq_one_letter_code
_entity_poly.pdbx_strand_id
1 'polypeptide(L)'
;MSSPRDTLFSLPAVDGSASAEVGVILMGLDARRLLAGLGLASLFDDPGQVTLAVDHARHDAPLRFSLDALVAAGTTRWLAARDALASAGGPAPDSASLRLAWEQTLRLLGDCDLDPAGPSTVAYLAACWLRREEIDRHSP
;
A
#
# COMPACT_ATOMS: atom_id res chain seq x y z
N MET A 1 7.44 -37.22 6.42
CA MET A 1 6.81 -35.99 6.97
C MET A 1 7.31 -34.83 6.13
N SER A 2 6.47 -34.30 5.23
CA SER A 2 6.85 -33.19 4.36
C SER A 2 6.72 -31.88 5.13
N SER A 3 7.79 -31.09 5.22
CA SER A 3 7.70 -29.72 5.75
C SER A 3 6.67 -28.92 4.94
N PRO A 4 5.88 -28.04 5.59
CA PRO A 4 5.02 -27.12 4.87
C PRO A 4 5.94 -26.24 4.01
N ARG A 5 5.76 -26.30 2.69
CA ARG A 5 6.49 -25.45 1.75
C ARG A 5 6.08 -24.02 2.05
N ASP A 6 7.06 -23.18 2.36
CA ASP A 6 6.88 -21.75 2.53
C ASP A 6 6.57 -21.14 1.16
N THR A 7 5.28 -21.01 0.84
CA THR A 7 4.81 -20.53 -0.47
C THR A 7 4.84 -19.01 -0.59
N LEU A 8 5.18 -18.30 0.50
CA LEU A 8 5.23 -16.83 0.54
C LEU A 8 6.16 -16.25 -0.54
N PHE A 9 7.20 -17.00 -0.95
CA PHE A 9 8.18 -16.61 -1.97
C PHE A 9 8.17 -17.52 -3.21
N SER A 10 6.99 -18.00 -3.63
CA SER A 10 6.88 -18.70 -4.91
C SER A 10 7.41 -17.83 -6.06
N LEU A 11 8.21 -18.44 -6.95
CA LEU A 11 8.81 -17.75 -8.08
C LEU A 11 7.74 -17.01 -8.89
N PRO A 12 7.99 -15.77 -9.33
CA PRO A 12 7.05 -15.04 -10.19
C PRO A 12 6.72 -15.88 -11.42
N ALA A 13 5.43 -15.90 -11.79
CA ALA A 13 5.06 -16.28 -13.14
C ALA A 13 5.76 -15.30 -14.08
N VAL A 14 6.39 -15.82 -15.14
CA VAL A 14 7.14 -15.01 -16.12
C VAL A 14 6.27 -13.92 -16.76
N ASP A 15 4.94 -14.10 -16.74
CA ASP A 15 3.94 -13.16 -17.26
C ASP A 15 3.20 -12.36 -16.16
N GLY A 16 3.78 -12.22 -14.97
CA GLY A 16 3.19 -11.41 -13.90
C GLY A 16 3.00 -9.95 -14.30
N SER A 17 1.88 -9.34 -13.90
CA SER A 17 1.60 -7.94 -14.23
C SER A 17 2.62 -6.98 -13.57
N ALA A 18 2.97 -5.88 -14.25
CA ALA A 18 3.87 -4.86 -13.69
C ALA A 18 3.35 -4.27 -12.35
N SER A 19 2.03 -4.27 -12.17
CA SER A 19 1.38 -3.87 -10.91
C SER A 19 1.76 -4.79 -9.74
N ALA A 20 1.95 -6.08 -9.98
CA ALA A 20 2.34 -7.02 -8.92
C ALA A 20 3.73 -6.71 -8.35
N GLU A 21 4.67 -6.23 -9.17
CA GLU A 21 6.00 -5.84 -8.72
C GLU A 21 5.98 -4.53 -7.90
N VAL A 22 5.09 -3.58 -8.24
CA VAL A 22 4.80 -2.43 -7.35
C VAL A 22 4.30 -2.92 -6.00
N GLY A 23 3.37 -3.90 -5.99
CA GLY A 23 2.88 -4.52 -4.77
C GLY A 23 3.99 -5.12 -3.92
N VAL A 24 4.91 -5.86 -4.52
CA VAL A 24 6.09 -6.43 -3.82
C VAL A 24 6.94 -5.33 -3.19
N ILE A 25 7.25 -4.25 -3.93
CA ILE A 25 8.06 -3.14 -3.44
C ILE A 25 7.38 -2.46 -2.24
N LEU A 26 6.10 -2.09 -2.37
CA LEU A 26 5.37 -1.37 -1.33
C LEU A 26 5.22 -2.21 -0.06
N MET A 27 5.03 -3.52 -0.20
CA MET A 27 4.92 -4.44 0.92
C MET A 27 6.23 -4.62 1.70
N GLY A 28 7.37 -4.21 1.13
CA GLY A 28 8.66 -4.13 1.81
C GLY A 28 8.89 -2.84 2.61
N LEU A 29 8.02 -1.82 2.49
CA LEU A 29 8.13 -0.58 3.26
C LEU A 29 7.62 -0.77 4.69
N ASP A 30 8.03 0.05 5.65
CA ASP A 30 7.43 0.07 6.99
C ASP A 30 6.11 0.88 7.02
N ALA A 31 5.28 0.71 8.06
CA ALA A 31 3.99 1.41 8.18
C ALA A 31 4.11 2.94 8.09
N ARG A 32 5.17 3.52 8.66
CA ARG A 32 5.39 4.98 8.62
C ARG A 32 5.64 5.44 7.17
N ARG A 33 6.44 4.69 6.40
CA ARG A 33 6.68 4.98 4.98
C ARG A 33 5.44 4.77 4.13
N LEU A 34 4.63 3.75 4.41
CA LEU A 34 3.36 3.54 3.73
C LEU A 34 2.39 4.69 3.96
N LEU A 35 2.25 5.15 5.21
CA LEU A 35 1.44 6.33 5.54
C LEU A 35 1.99 7.59 4.88
N ALA A 36 3.30 7.84 4.95
CA ALA A 36 3.92 8.98 4.28
C ALA A 36 3.65 8.97 2.76
N GLY A 37 3.78 7.81 2.13
CA GLY A 37 3.52 7.66 0.70
C GLY A 37 2.05 7.86 0.35
N LEU A 38 1.11 7.36 1.16
CA LEU A 38 -0.32 7.68 1.01
C LEU A 38 -0.61 9.18 1.17
N GLY A 39 0.13 9.86 2.06
CA GLY A 39 0.12 11.31 2.24
C GLY A 39 0.62 12.10 1.01
N LEU A 40 1.40 11.47 0.15
CA LEU A 40 1.98 12.10 -1.05
C LEU A 40 1.34 11.62 -2.37
N ALA A 41 0.68 10.46 -2.35
CA ALA A 41 0.21 9.74 -3.52
C ALA A 41 -0.81 10.48 -4.41
N SER A 42 -1.43 11.54 -3.92
CA SER A 42 -2.32 12.39 -4.73
C SER A 42 -1.56 13.34 -5.67
N LEU A 43 -0.24 13.48 -5.50
CA LEU A 43 0.60 14.40 -6.28
C LEU A 43 1.35 13.72 -7.43
N PHE A 44 1.33 12.39 -7.49
CA PHE A 44 2.07 11.60 -8.45
C PHE A 44 1.22 10.41 -8.92
N ASP A 45 1.25 10.11 -10.21
CA ASP A 45 0.57 8.91 -10.74
C ASP A 45 1.44 7.65 -10.64
N ASP A 46 2.75 7.81 -10.48
CA ASP A 46 3.70 6.69 -10.37
C ASP A 46 4.05 6.36 -8.89
N PRO A 47 3.73 5.15 -8.40
CA PRO A 47 4.02 4.73 -7.02
C PRO A 47 5.53 4.68 -6.70
N GLY A 48 6.37 4.44 -7.71
CA GLY A 48 7.83 4.44 -7.58
C GLY A 48 8.38 5.83 -7.26
N GLN A 49 7.90 6.86 -7.96
CA GLN A 49 8.23 8.27 -7.69
C GLN A 49 7.80 8.68 -6.28
N VAL A 50 6.62 8.25 -5.82
CA VAL A 50 6.18 8.49 -4.44
C VAL A 50 7.16 7.88 -3.44
N THR A 51 7.59 6.64 -3.68
CA THR A 51 8.53 5.92 -2.81
C THR A 51 9.87 6.65 -2.70
N LEU A 52 10.41 7.11 -3.84
CA LEU A 52 11.65 7.89 -3.88
C LEU A 52 11.52 9.23 -3.14
N ALA A 53 10.38 9.92 -3.29
CA ALA A 53 10.14 11.18 -2.60
C ALA A 53 10.01 11.00 -1.07
N VAL A 54 9.37 9.93 -0.61
CA VAL A 54 9.34 9.57 0.82
C VAL A 54 10.73 9.24 1.35
N ASP A 55 11.54 8.53 0.57
CA ASP A 55 12.92 8.21 0.97
C ASP A 55 13.79 9.47 1.06
N HIS A 56 13.66 10.41 0.12
CA HIS A 56 14.30 11.72 0.23
C HIS A 56 13.85 12.49 1.47
N ALA A 57 12.55 12.50 1.80
CA ALA A 57 12.01 13.20 2.97
C ALA A 57 12.51 12.60 4.29
N ARG A 58 12.79 11.30 4.30
CA ARG A 58 13.39 10.60 5.45
C ARG A 58 14.86 10.97 5.68
N HIS A 59 15.59 11.34 4.64
CA HIS A 59 17.02 11.70 4.73
C HIS A 59 17.24 13.21 4.88
N ASP A 60 16.20 13.97 5.25
CA ASP A 60 16.22 15.44 5.35
C ASP A 60 16.79 16.12 4.08
N ALA A 61 16.65 15.46 2.92
CA ALA A 61 16.94 16.09 1.66
C ALA A 61 16.00 17.31 1.51
N PRO A 62 16.45 18.41 0.87
CA PRO A 62 15.66 19.64 0.75
C PRO A 62 14.41 19.42 -0.12
N LEU A 63 13.37 18.88 0.51
CA LEU A 63 12.01 18.76 0.00
C LEU A 63 11.12 19.76 0.73
N ARG A 64 10.03 20.14 0.09
CA ARG A 64 9.03 21.05 0.69
C ARG A 64 8.21 20.40 1.81
N PHE A 65 8.38 19.10 2.07
CA PHE A 65 7.55 18.33 2.99
C PHE A 65 8.43 17.57 3.99
N SER A 66 8.10 17.68 5.28
CA SER A 66 8.67 16.80 6.30
C SER A 66 8.00 15.43 6.25
N LEU A 67 8.74 14.38 6.61
CA LEU A 67 8.19 13.02 6.73
C LEU A 67 6.95 12.99 7.65
N ASP A 68 6.98 13.73 8.75
CA ASP A 68 5.89 13.75 9.74
C ASP A 68 4.60 14.37 9.19
N ALA A 69 4.72 15.44 8.40
CA ALA A 69 3.57 16.04 7.73
C ALA A 69 2.94 15.08 6.72
N LEU A 70 3.77 14.30 6.00
CA LEU A 70 3.29 13.27 5.08
C LEU A 70 2.58 12.14 5.82
N VAL A 71 3.12 11.67 6.95
CA VAL A 71 2.49 10.63 7.77
C VAL A 71 1.13 11.09 8.30
N ALA A 72 1.01 12.33 8.77
CA ALA A 72 -0.25 12.88 9.25
C ALA A 72 -1.31 12.98 8.13
N ALA A 73 -0.89 13.43 6.94
CA ALA A 73 -1.76 13.47 5.76
C ALA A 73 -2.22 12.07 5.33
N GLY A 74 -1.30 11.10 5.33
CA GLY A 74 -1.60 9.70 5.02
C GLY A 74 -2.55 9.06 6.03
N THR A 75 -2.35 9.34 7.32
CA THR A 75 -3.24 8.87 8.40
C THR A 75 -4.66 9.36 8.19
N THR A 76 -4.83 10.64 7.88
CA THR A 76 -6.16 11.23 7.59
C THR A 76 -6.83 10.52 6.42
N ARG A 77 -6.09 10.24 5.35
CA ARG A 77 -6.61 9.53 4.17
C ARG A 77 -6.92 8.07 4.45
N TRP A 78 -6.07 7.38 5.21
CA TRP A 78 -6.30 6.01 5.63
C TRP A 78 -7.62 5.91 6.39
N LEU A 79 -7.80 6.73 7.43
CA LEU A 79 -9.01 6.73 8.25
C LEU A 79 -10.27 7.05 7.42
N ALA A 80 -10.18 7.96 6.46
CA ALA A 80 -11.30 8.28 5.57
C ALA A 80 -11.71 7.12 4.64
N ALA A 81 -10.75 6.31 4.18
CA ALA A 81 -11.00 5.20 3.26
C ALA A 81 -11.31 3.88 3.98
N ARG A 82 -10.80 3.68 5.20
CA ARG A 82 -10.80 2.40 5.90
C ARG A 82 -12.20 1.82 6.08
N ASP A 83 -13.16 2.64 6.50
CA ASP A 83 -14.51 2.16 6.81
C ASP A 83 -15.29 1.76 5.55
N ALA A 84 -15.05 2.45 4.43
CA ALA A 84 -15.59 2.08 3.13
C ALA A 84 -15.01 0.74 2.65
N LEU A 85 -13.69 0.55 2.77
CA LEU A 85 -13.01 -0.69 2.40
C LEU A 85 -13.45 -1.88 3.28
N ALA A 86 -13.66 -1.65 4.58
CA ALA A 86 -14.18 -2.66 5.49
C ALA A 86 -15.61 -3.08 5.14
N SER A 87 -16.45 -2.11 4.75
CA SER A 87 -17.83 -2.38 4.35
C SER A 87 -17.93 -3.14 3.03
N ALA A 88 -16.95 -3.00 2.14
CA ALA A 88 -16.87 -3.73 0.88
C ALA A 88 -16.47 -5.22 1.05
N GLY A 89 -16.12 -5.67 2.26
CA GLY A 89 -15.89 -7.08 2.55
C GLY A 89 -14.59 -7.63 1.97
N GLY A 90 -13.49 -6.89 2.14
CA GLY A 90 -12.17 -7.26 1.61
C GLY A 90 -11.69 -8.66 2.01
N PRO A 91 -10.88 -9.31 1.15
CA PRO A 91 -10.45 -10.69 1.37
C PRO A 91 -9.66 -10.84 2.67
N ALA A 92 -9.83 -11.99 3.34
CA ALA A 92 -9.02 -12.36 4.49
C ALA A 92 -7.53 -12.42 4.10
N PRO A 93 -6.60 -11.99 4.98
CA PRO A 93 -5.17 -11.92 4.70
C PRO A 93 -4.47 -13.29 4.48
N ASP A 94 -5.23 -14.39 4.48
CA ASP A 94 -4.71 -15.77 4.41
C ASP A 94 -4.41 -16.29 3.00
N SER A 95 -4.34 -15.41 1.99
CA SER A 95 -3.84 -15.81 0.67
C SER A 95 -2.33 -16.05 0.76
N ALA A 96 -1.91 -17.30 0.67
CA ALA A 96 -0.50 -17.72 0.72
C ALA A 96 0.37 -17.17 -0.45
N SER A 97 -0.20 -16.35 -1.34
CA SER A 97 0.48 -15.62 -2.40
C SER A 97 0.21 -14.12 -2.26
N LEU A 98 1.28 -13.37 -1.98
CA LEU A 98 1.24 -11.90 -1.89
C LEU A 98 0.74 -11.27 -3.19
N ARG A 99 1.14 -11.80 -4.34
CA ARG A 99 0.72 -11.32 -5.66
C ARG A 99 -0.78 -11.47 -5.86
N LEU A 100 -1.36 -12.60 -5.43
CA LEU A 100 -2.80 -12.82 -5.50
C LEU A 100 -3.56 -11.88 -4.55
N ALA A 101 -3.06 -11.69 -3.33
CA ALA A 101 -3.64 -10.78 -2.36
C ALA A 101 -3.65 -9.33 -2.88
N TRP A 102 -2.57 -8.92 -3.53
CA TRP A 102 -2.45 -7.63 -4.20
C TRP A 102 -3.50 -7.44 -5.29
N GLU A 103 -3.61 -8.37 -6.24
CA GLU A 103 -4.59 -8.29 -7.32
C GLU A 103 -6.05 -8.32 -6.85
N GLN A 104 -6.35 -9.11 -5.81
CA GLN A 104 -7.68 -9.12 -5.18
C GLN A 104 -7.98 -7.78 -4.50
N THR A 105 -6.99 -7.19 -3.83
CA THR A 105 -7.14 -5.90 -3.17
C THR A 105 -7.33 -4.77 -4.19
N LEU A 106 -6.58 -4.75 -5.28
CA LEU A 106 -6.79 -3.75 -6.34
C LEU A 106 -8.19 -3.84 -6.96
N ARG A 107 -8.73 -5.06 -7.13
CA ARG A 107 -10.12 -5.26 -7.59
C ARG A 107 -11.13 -4.72 -6.58
N LEU A 108 -10.97 -5.05 -5.30
CA LEU A 108 -11.80 -4.51 -4.21
C LEU A 108 -11.82 -2.97 -4.24
N LEU A 109 -10.65 -2.34 -4.36
CA LEU A 109 -10.54 -0.88 -4.38
C LEU A 109 -11.20 -0.27 -5.62
N GLY A 110 -11.18 -0.95 -6.77
CA GLY A 110 -11.87 -0.52 -7.98
C GLY A 110 -13.39 -0.54 -7.87
N ASP A 111 -13.94 -1.38 -7.00
CA ASP A 111 -15.38 -1.50 -6.73
C ASP A 111 -15.85 -0.55 -5.60
N CYS A 112 -14.92 0.09 -4.89
CA CYS A 112 -15.22 1.04 -3.82
C CYS A 112 -15.40 2.45 -4.38
N ASP A 113 -16.36 3.20 -3.82
CA ASP A 113 -16.49 4.64 -4.06
C ASP A 113 -15.43 5.41 -3.25
N LEU A 114 -14.19 5.28 -3.70
CA LEU A 114 -13.08 6.08 -3.25
C LEU A 114 -13.06 7.31 -4.17
N ASP A 115 -13.24 8.50 -3.60
CA ASP A 115 -13.05 9.81 -4.27
C ASP A 115 -11.92 9.71 -5.31
N PRO A 116 -12.06 10.32 -6.51
CA PRO A 116 -11.25 10.00 -7.69
C PRO A 116 -9.75 9.89 -7.35
N ALA A 117 -9.31 8.65 -7.19
CA ALA A 117 -7.99 8.31 -6.69
C ALA A 117 -7.08 7.96 -7.87
N GLY A 118 -5.96 8.69 -7.99
CA GLY A 118 -4.93 8.37 -8.97
C GLY A 118 -4.26 7.02 -8.68
N PRO A 119 -3.50 6.46 -9.65
CA PRO A 119 -2.93 5.11 -9.54
C PRO A 119 -2.04 4.90 -8.31
N SER A 120 -1.25 5.91 -7.92
CA SER A 120 -0.47 5.86 -6.68
C SER A 120 -1.33 5.78 -5.43
N THR A 121 -2.45 6.52 -5.40
CA THR A 121 -3.33 6.52 -4.22
C THR A 121 -3.95 5.14 -4.04
N VAL A 122 -4.41 4.53 -5.14
CA VAL A 122 -4.91 3.15 -5.14
C VAL A 122 -3.83 2.17 -4.69
N ALA A 123 -2.60 2.26 -5.21
CA ALA A 123 -1.51 1.37 -4.83
C ALA A 123 -1.13 1.49 -3.34
N TYR A 124 -1.00 2.70 -2.82
CA TYR A 124 -0.70 2.91 -1.40
C TYR A 124 -1.85 2.53 -0.47
N LEU A 125 -3.10 2.77 -0.86
CA LEU A 125 -4.27 2.28 -0.13
C LEU A 125 -4.32 0.74 -0.12
N ALA A 126 -4.02 0.07 -1.24
CA ALA A 126 -3.96 -1.38 -1.31
C ALA A 126 -2.89 -1.95 -0.36
N ALA A 127 -1.69 -1.36 -0.34
CA ALA A 127 -0.64 -1.74 0.59
C ALA A 127 -1.03 -1.50 2.06
N CYS A 128 -1.68 -0.37 2.36
CA CYS A 128 -2.20 -0.08 3.70
C CYS A 128 -3.29 -1.07 4.11
N TRP A 129 -4.19 -1.44 3.21
CA TRP A 129 -5.26 -2.40 3.46
C TRP A 129 -4.73 -3.80 3.80
N LEU A 130 -3.76 -4.28 3.01
CA LEU A 130 -3.09 -5.57 3.25
C LEU A 130 -2.33 -5.59 4.59
N ARG A 131 -1.90 -4.43 5.10
CA ARG A 131 -1.19 -4.27 6.38
C ARG A 131 -1.99 -3.51 7.44
N ARG A 132 -3.32 -3.50 7.33
CA ARG A 132 -4.22 -2.64 8.14
C ARG A 132 -3.96 -2.72 9.64
N GLU A 133 -3.68 -3.90 10.19
CA GLU A 133 -3.41 -4.09 11.62
C GLU A 133 -2.13 -3.39 12.10
N GLU A 134 -1.13 -3.28 11.23
CA GLU A 134 0.07 -2.49 11.52
C GLU A 134 -0.19 -1.00 11.33
N ILE A 135 -0.86 -0.63 10.24
CA ILE A 135 -1.19 0.76 9.94
C ILE A 135 -2.06 1.38 11.04
N ASP A 136 -3.08 0.67 11.52
CA ASP A 136 -3.98 1.11 12.59
C ASP A 136 -3.23 1.32 13.92
N ARG A 137 -2.19 0.53 14.22
CA ARG A 137 -1.32 0.76 15.40
C ARG A 137 -0.50 2.05 15.29
N HIS A 138 -0.24 2.51 14.06
CA HIS A 138 0.49 3.76 13.78
C HIS A 138 -0.43 4.96 13.52
N SER A 139 -1.74 4.74 13.47
CA SER A 139 -2.78 5.71 13.09
C SER A 139 -3.93 5.73 14.13
N PRO A 140 -3.65 6.07 15.40
CA PRO A 140 -4.65 6.03 16.48
C PRO A 140 -5.77 7.06 16.32
#